data_AF-A0A924E8B7-F1
#
_entry.id   AF-A0A924E8B7-F1
#
_cell.length_a   1.000
_cell.length_b   1.000
_cell.length_c   1.000
_cell.angle_alpha   90.00
_cell.angle_beta   90.00
_cell.angle_gamma   90.00
#
_symmetry.space_group_name_H-M   'P 1'
#
loop_
_entity.id
_entity.type
_entity.pdbx_description
1 polymer ?
#
loop_
_entity_poly.entity_id
_entity_poly.type
_entity_poly.pdbx_seq_one_letter_code
_entity_poly.pdbx_strand_id
1 'polypeptide(L)'
;MRTTLDLPDPLFRTLKARAAMDGKTLKDLVFDFVQQGLTRTEPNTAMARTPFPVVLPATGQTCPLDSSLLTNAGIHALPDAQDDSTAFDAQAQKPDTLPLDASK
;
A
#
# COMPACT_ATOMS: atom_id res chain seq x y z
N MET A 1 3.21 32.52 16.47
CA MET A 1 4.56 33.02 16.78
C MET A 1 5.42 32.94 15.53
N ARG A 2 6.48 33.76 15.40
CA ARG A 2 7.46 33.65 14.30
C ARG A 2 8.63 32.80 14.80
N THR A 3 8.82 31.64 14.20
CA THR A 3 9.85 30.67 14.59
C THR A 3 10.84 30.53 13.44
N THR A 4 12.13 30.47 13.74
CA THR A 4 13.17 30.15 12.76
C THR A 4 13.47 28.66 12.86
N LEU A 5 13.34 27.93 11.76
CA LEU A 5 13.62 26.49 11.68
C LEU A 5 14.81 26.30 10.74
N ASP A 6 15.80 25.52 11.17
CA ASP A 6 16.90 25.11 10.32
C ASP A 6 16.48 23.85 9.55
N LEU A 7 16.54 23.92 8.22
CA LEU A 7 16.13 22.87 7.31
C LEU A 7 17.25 22.63 6.30
N PRO A 8 17.71 21.38 6.09
CA PRO A 8 18.70 21.08 5.06
C PRO A 8 18.23 21.53 3.67
N ASP A 9 19.16 22.04 2.84
CA ASP A 9 18.84 22.54 1.48
C ASP A 9 18.03 21.55 0.63
N PRO A 10 18.33 20.23 0.60
CA PRO A 10 17.54 19.27 -0.18
C PRO A 10 16.07 19.17 0.29
N LEU A 11 15.85 19.28 1.60
CA LEU A 11 14.52 19.22 2.19
C LEU A 11 13.74 20.50 1.88
N PHE A 12 14.40 21.65 1.98
CA PHE A 12 13.80 22.94 1.64
C PHE A 12 13.37 23.02 0.18
N ARG A 13 14.18 22.52 -0.75
CA ARG A 13 13.83 22.43 -2.18
C ARG A 13 12.57 21.60 -2.41
N THR A 14 12.50 20.44 -1.76
CA THR A 14 11.34 19.54 -1.86
C THR A 14 10.08 20.19 -1.30
N LEU A 15 10.16 20.85 -0.14
CA LEU A 15 9.03 21.58 0.43
C LEU A 15 8.54 22.69 -0.49
N LYS A 16 9.46 23.43 -1.12
CA LYS A 16 9.11 24.51 -2.06
C LYS A 16 8.42 23.98 -3.31
N ALA A 17 8.92 22.88 -3.88
CA ALA A 17 8.28 22.21 -5.00
C ALA A 17 6.87 21.74 -4.63
N ARG A 18 6.73 21.12 -3.46
CA ARG A 18 5.43 20.63 -2.95
C ARG A 18 4.44 21.78 -2.72
N ALA A 19 4.88 22.88 -2.13
CA ALA A 19 4.06 24.08 -1.94
C ALA A 19 3.55 24.66 -3.27
N ALA A 20 4.40 24.68 -4.30
CA ALA A 20 4.01 25.11 -5.65
C ALA A 20 2.99 24.17 -6.29
N MET A 21 3.16 22.86 -6.13
CA MET A 21 2.22 21.86 -6.65
C MET A 21 0.85 21.92 -5.96
N ASP A 22 0.83 22.12 -4.64
CA ASP A 22 -0.39 22.20 -3.84
C ASP A 22 -1.05 23.60 -3.90
N GLY A 23 -0.43 24.57 -4.59
CA GLY A 23 -0.92 25.95 -4.68
C GLY A 23 -0.93 26.71 -3.34
N LYS A 24 -0.12 26.28 -2.38
CA LYS A 24 -0.06 26.81 -1.01
C LYS A 24 1.20 27.62 -0.76
N THR A 25 1.18 28.48 0.25
CA THR A 25 2.41 29.10 0.72
C THR A 25 3.26 28.08 1.48
N LEU A 26 4.59 28.26 1.46
CA LEU A 26 5.51 27.39 2.22
C LEU A 26 5.18 27.36 3.71
N LYS A 27 4.73 28.50 4.26
CA LYS A 27 4.36 28.60 5.68
C LYS A 27 3.17 27.72 6.02
N ASP A 28 2.13 27.74 5.18
CA ASP A 28 0.91 26.96 5.41
C ASP A 28 1.19 25.47 5.26
N LEU A 29 1.99 25.08 4.26
CA LEU A 29 2.44 23.70 4.08
C LEU A 29 3.21 23.17 5.30
N VAL A 30 4.14 23.98 5.83
CA VAL A 30 4.90 23.62 7.04
C VAL A 30 3.98 23.52 8.25
N PHE A 31 3.01 24.43 8.40
CA PHE A 31 2.03 24.37 9.48
C PHE A 31 1.20 23.08 9.42
N ASP A 32 0.69 22.72 8.24
CA ASP A 32 -0.07 21.49 8.02
C ASP A 32 0.77 20.25 8.38
N PHE A 33 2.04 20.20 7.94
CA PHE A 33 2.93 19.08 8.26
C PHE A 33 3.28 18.99 9.74
N VAL A 34 3.48 20.12 10.43
CA VAL A 34 3.71 20.10 11.87
C VAL A 34 2.45 19.65 12.61
N GLN A 35 1.27 20.13 12.22
CA GLN A 35 0.01 19.70 12.80
C GLN A 35 -0.22 18.19 12.59
N GLN A 36 0.03 17.70 11.37
CA GLN A 36 -0.06 16.28 11.05
C GLN A 36 0.96 15.47 11.83
N GLY A 37 2.21 15.91 11.94
CA GLY A 37 3.26 15.22 12.71
C GLY A 37 2.97 15.16 14.21
N LEU A 38 2.31 16.18 14.77
CA LEU A 38 1.89 16.18 16.18
C LEU A 38 0.60 15.38 16.43
N THR A 39 -0.29 15.31 15.44
CA THR A 39 -1.55 14.54 15.55
C THR A 39 -1.34 13.06 15.25
N ARG A 40 -0.42 12.77 14.34
CA ARG A 40 0.01 11.42 13.99
C ARG A 40 0.89 10.90 15.11
N THR A 41 0.26 10.39 16.16
CA THR A 41 0.86 9.32 16.96
C THR A 41 1.24 8.24 15.96
N GLU A 42 2.54 8.04 15.75
CA GLU A 42 3.06 6.91 15.00
C GLU A 42 2.21 5.69 15.39
N PRO A 43 1.50 5.02 14.45
CA PRO A 43 0.91 3.75 14.80
C PRO A 43 2.10 2.92 15.23
N ASN A 44 2.22 2.69 16.53
CA ASN A 44 3.23 1.81 17.06
C ASN A 44 3.10 0.57 16.20
N THR A 45 4.13 0.29 15.40
CA THR A 45 4.23 -0.90 14.58
C THR A 45 4.43 -2.14 15.47
N ALA A 46 3.85 -2.14 16.67
CA ALA A 46 3.07 -3.26 17.16
C ALA A 46 2.05 -3.62 16.09
N MET A 47 2.53 -4.37 15.09
CA MET A 47 1.77 -5.26 14.22
C MET A 47 0.51 -5.65 14.97
N ALA A 48 -0.64 -5.10 14.55
CA ALA A 48 -1.89 -5.32 15.24
C ALA A 48 -2.01 -6.82 15.45
N ARG A 49 -1.93 -7.27 16.72
CA ARG A 49 -1.84 -8.70 17.02
C ARG A 49 -3.13 -9.31 16.51
N THR A 50 -3.04 -10.01 15.38
CA THR A 50 -4.15 -10.82 14.92
C THR A 50 -4.41 -11.84 16.01
N PRO A 51 -5.69 -12.09 16.36
CA PRO A 51 -6.01 -13.12 17.33
C PRO A 51 -5.42 -14.45 16.83
N PHE A 52 -4.96 -15.29 17.77
CA PHE A 52 -4.50 -16.62 17.42
C PHE A 52 -5.60 -17.36 16.64
N PRO A 53 -5.24 -18.14 15.60
CA PRO A 53 -6.21 -18.96 14.89
C PRO A 53 -6.87 -19.94 15.87
N VAL A 54 -8.19 -20.08 15.76
CA VAL A 54 -8.98 -21.04 16.56
C VAL A 54 -9.00 -22.37 15.82
N VAL A 55 -8.68 -23.46 16.51
CA VAL A 55 -8.79 -24.82 15.95
C VAL A 55 -10.28 -25.15 15.80
N LEU A 56 -10.73 -25.31 14.56
CA LEU A 56 -12.08 -25.76 14.23
C LEU A 56 -12.13 -27.29 14.09
N PRO A 57 -13.25 -27.95 14.45
CA PRO A 57 -13.43 -29.37 14.19
C PRO A 57 -13.41 -29.66 12.69
N ALA A 58 -12.92 -30.83 12.31
CA ALA A 58 -12.86 -31.24 10.90
C ALA A 58 -14.26 -31.25 10.28
N THR A 59 -14.42 -30.55 9.16
CA THR A 59 -15.69 -30.45 8.41
C THR A 59 -16.05 -31.75 7.67
N GLY A 60 -15.21 -32.78 7.75
CA GLY A 60 -15.38 -34.05 7.02
C GLY A 60 -15.15 -33.95 5.51
N GLN A 61 -14.83 -32.76 5.00
CA GLN A 61 -14.46 -32.57 3.59
C GLN A 61 -13.05 -33.10 3.35
N THR A 62 -12.87 -33.80 2.24
CA THR A 62 -11.56 -34.25 1.78
C THR A 62 -10.75 -33.06 1.32
N CYS A 63 -9.53 -32.91 1.83
CA CYS A 63 -8.60 -31.91 1.32
C CYS A 63 -8.34 -32.20 -0.18
N PRO A 64 -8.49 -31.21 -1.08
CA PRO A 64 -8.28 -31.41 -2.52
C PRO A 64 -6.81 -31.57 -2.91
N LEU A 65 -5.90 -31.57 -1.92
CA LEU A 65 -4.46 -31.72 -2.12
C LEU A 65 -4.10 -33.21 -2.14
N ASP A 66 -3.15 -33.56 -3.00
CA ASP A 66 -2.55 -34.89 -3.02
C ASP A 66 -1.87 -35.21 -1.68
N SER A 67 -2.03 -36.43 -1.19
CA SER A 67 -1.49 -36.84 0.11
C SER A 67 0.05 -36.75 0.17
N SER A 68 0.74 -36.86 -0.96
CA SER A 68 2.18 -36.68 -1.06
C SER A 68 2.62 -35.25 -0.71
N LEU A 69 1.81 -34.24 -1.04
CA LEU A 69 2.05 -32.82 -0.76
C LEU A 69 1.72 -32.43 0.69
N LEU A 70 1.04 -33.28 1.44
CA LEU A 70 0.76 -33.08 2.87
C LEU A 70 1.95 -33.49 3.76
N THR A 71 3.08 -33.87 3.16
CA THR A 71 4.32 -34.21 3.87
C THR A 71 5.37 -33.13 3.68
N ASN A 72 6.28 -32.97 4.64
CA ASN A 72 7.41 -32.03 4.52
C ASN A 72 8.23 -32.29 3.24
N ALA A 73 8.46 -33.56 2.89
CA ALA A 73 9.18 -33.93 1.68
C ALA A 73 8.45 -33.47 0.40
N GLY A 74 7.13 -33.59 0.36
CA GLY A 74 6.31 -33.09 -0.74
C GLY A 74 6.33 -31.57 -0.86
N ILE A 75 6.27 -30.85 0.28
CA ILE A 75 6.37 -29.39 0.31
C ILE A 75 7.73 -28.92 -0.23
N HIS A 76 8.83 -29.56 0.18
CA HIS A 76 10.17 -29.23 -0.30
C HIS A 76 10.42 -29.57 -1.77
N ALA A 77 9.60 -30.43 -2.37
CA ALA A 77 9.66 -30.76 -3.79
C ALA A 77 8.86 -29.77 -4.67
N LEU A 78 8.08 -28.87 -4.06
CA LEU A 78 7.40 -27.79 -4.79
C LEU A 78 8.46 -26.82 -5.33
N PRO A 79 8.40 -26.45 -6.61
CA PRO A 79 9.22 -25.35 -7.11
C PRO A 79 8.77 -24.06 -6.42
N ASP A 80 9.73 -23.22 -6.00
CA ASP A 80 9.47 -21.86 -5.56
C ASP A 80 8.94 -21.06 -6.75
N ALA A 81 7.63 -21.12 -6.99
CA ALA A 81 6.98 -20.23 -7.92
C ALA A 81 7.18 -18.81 -7.38
N GLN A 82 7.87 -17.96 -8.14
CA GLN A 82 7.98 -16.56 -7.79
C GLN A 82 6.55 -16.00 -7.67
N ASP A 83 6.20 -15.48 -6.51
CA ASP A 83 4.95 -14.74 -6.30
C ASP A 83 4.94 -13.54 -7.24
N ASP A 84 4.32 -13.68 -8.41
CA ASP A 84 3.97 -12.59 -9.32
C ASP A 84 2.88 -11.73 -8.65
N SER A 85 3.29 -10.96 -7.65
CA SER A 85 2.52 -9.93 -6.97
C SER A 85 2.21 -8.71 -7.86
N THR A 86 2.47 -8.80 -9.17
CA THR A 86 2.25 -7.71 -10.14
C THR A 86 0.94 -7.80 -10.93
N ALA A 87 0.11 -8.84 -10.72
CA ALA A 87 -1.10 -9.05 -11.52
C ALA A 87 -2.33 -8.19 -11.11
N PHE A 88 -2.29 -7.44 -10.00
CA PHE A 88 -3.46 -6.68 -9.53
C PHE A 88 -3.58 -5.23 -10.07
N ASP A 89 -2.58 -4.71 -10.81
CA ASP A 89 -2.59 -3.32 -11.30
C ASP A 89 -2.95 -3.14 -12.81
N ALA A 90 -3.28 -4.22 -13.54
CA ALA A 90 -3.43 -4.15 -15.00
C ALA A 90 -4.86 -3.92 -15.55
N GLN A 91 -5.89 -3.70 -14.71
CA GLN A 91 -7.27 -3.51 -15.21
C GLN A 91 -7.92 -2.15 -14.91
N ALA A 92 -7.20 -1.21 -14.30
CA ALA A 92 -7.64 0.19 -14.27
C ALA A 92 -6.87 0.96 -15.35
N GLN A 93 -7.60 1.41 -16.36
CA GLN A 93 -7.27 2.50 -17.31
C GLN A 93 -7.10 2.08 -18.78
N LYS A 94 -8.22 2.15 -19.53
CA LYS A 94 -8.18 2.57 -20.93
C LYS A 94 -9.29 3.59 -21.19
N PRO A 95 -9.03 4.90 -21.10
CA PRO A 95 -9.86 5.91 -21.74
C PRO A 95 -9.28 6.17 -23.13
N ASP A 96 -10.08 5.97 -24.18
CA ASP A 96 -9.97 6.84 -25.35
C ASP A 96 -11.27 6.83 -26.18
N THR A 97 -12.09 7.83 -25.92
CA THR A 97 -12.60 8.84 -26.87
C THR A 97 -12.82 8.45 -28.35
N LEU A 98 -14.12 8.32 -28.72
CA LEU A 98 -14.89 8.91 -29.86
C LEU A 98 -14.33 8.85 -31.32
N PRO A 99 -15.12 9.09 -32.41
CA PRO A 99 -16.54 9.49 -32.52
C PRO A 99 -17.39 8.74 -33.60
N LEU A 100 -18.66 9.17 -33.73
CA LEU A 100 -19.52 9.23 -34.94
C LEU A 100 -19.63 7.99 -35.86
N ASP A 101 -20.84 7.42 -36.00
CA ASP A 101 -21.64 7.62 -37.23
C ASP A 101 -23.08 7.06 -37.12
N ALA A 102 -23.91 7.57 -38.02
CA ALA A 102 -25.37 7.57 -38.00
C ALA A 102 -26.08 6.25 -38.41
N SER A 103 -27.40 6.25 -38.18
CA SER A 103 -28.43 5.58 -39.00
C SER A 103 -28.67 4.07 -38.78
N LYS A 104 -29.78 3.72 -38.09
CA LYS A 104 -31.00 3.24 -38.75
C LYS A 104 -32.18 3.18 -37.77
#